data_AF-A0AAD4IGN2-F1
#
_entry.id   AF-A0AAD4IGN2-F1
#
_cell.length_a   1.000
_cell.length_b   1.000
_cell.length_c   1.000
_cell.angle_alpha   90.00
_cell.angle_beta   90.00
_cell.angle_gamma   90.00
#
_symmetry.space_group_name_H-M   'P 1'
#
loop_
_entity.id
_entity.type
_entity.pdbx_description
1 polymer ?
#
loop_
_entity_poly.entity_id
_entity_poly.type
_entity_poly.pdbx_seq_one_letter_code
_entity_poly.pdbx_strand_id
1 'polypeptide(L)'
;MSFEGEGILCRVTSVIGEGKQRRYEIIDADPDPPTPSVPYRASVNHLIPIPPPSSNTTLPDLSKGKNVLALYPGTTTFYKAEVVAVWRQIDGKVKKEDGGKEGETVDNLVRLRFEGEDEADREMSVERRYVLPDR
;
A
#
# COMPACT_ATOMS: atom_id res chain seq x y z
N MET A 1 2.63 -18.66 -11.33
CA MET A 1 3.57 -17.52 -11.42
C MET A 1 3.65 -16.94 -10.03
N SER A 2 4.76 -17.21 -9.35
CA SER A 2 5.11 -16.58 -8.08
C SER A 2 5.32 -15.09 -8.36
N PHE A 3 4.43 -14.25 -7.83
CA PHE A 3 4.57 -12.79 -7.87
C PHE A 3 5.53 -12.37 -6.74
N GLU A 4 6.75 -12.92 -6.74
CA GLU A 4 7.68 -12.79 -5.63
C GLU A 4 8.22 -11.36 -5.52
N GLY A 5 7.44 -10.51 -4.87
CA GLY A 5 7.91 -9.28 -4.22
C GLY A 5 7.59 -7.95 -4.89
N GLU A 6 6.84 -7.94 -5.99
CA GLU A 6 6.45 -6.71 -6.68
C GLU A 6 4.97 -6.71 -7.09
N GLY A 7 4.35 -5.53 -7.04
CA GLY A 7 2.99 -5.31 -7.55
C GLY A 7 2.81 -3.88 -8.04
N ILE A 8 1.73 -3.61 -8.77
CA ILE A 8 1.42 -2.27 -9.27
C ILE A 8 0.04 -1.82 -8.77
N LEU A 9 -0.06 -0.53 -8.43
CA LEU A 9 -1.31 0.10 -8.04
C LEU A 9 -2.20 0.22 -9.27
N CYS A 10 -3.37 -0.41 -9.21
CA CYS A 10 -4.36 -0.33 -10.27
C CYS A 10 -5.68 0.25 -9.77
N ARG A 11 -6.47 0.79 -10.69
CA ARG A 11 -7.87 1.16 -10.48
C ARG A 11 -8.78 0.13 -11.11
N VAL A 12 -9.72 -0.39 -10.34
CA VAL A 12 -10.82 -1.23 -10.87
C VAL A 12 -11.81 -0.31 -11.58
N THR A 13 -12.06 -0.57 -12.87
CA THR A 13 -13.01 0.19 -13.69
C THR A 13 -14.36 -0.52 -13.79
N SER A 14 -14.37 -1.85 -13.77
CA SER A 14 -15.58 -2.65 -13.85
C SER A 14 -15.43 -4.00 -13.14
N VAL A 15 -16.55 -4.50 -12.60
CA VAL A 15 -16.68 -5.87 -12.11
C VAL A 15 -17.59 -6.61 -13.07
N ILE A 16 -17.07 -7.64 -13.73
CA ILE A 16 -17.79 -8.39 -14.77
C ILE A 16 -17.98 -9.85 -14.34
N GLY A 17 -19.12 -10.43 -14.71
CA GLY A 17 -19.47 -11.81 -14.33
C GLY A 17 -19.78 -11.99 -12.84
N GLU A 18 -20.21 -13.20 -12.49
CA GLU A 18 -20.66 -13.53 -11.13
C GLU A 18 -20.05 -14.85 -10.63
N GLY A 19 -20.07 -15.04 -9.30
CA GLY A 19 -19.55 -16.25 -8.65
C GLY A 19 -18.12 -16.59 -9.09
N LYS A 20 -17.91 -17.81 -9.56
CA LYS A 20 -16.60 -18.32 -10.03
C LYS A 20 -16.11 -17.62 -11.32
N GLN A 21 -17.00 -17.01 -12.08
CA GLN A 21 -16.66 -16.30 -13.33
C GLN A 21 -16.43 -14.79 -13.10
N ARG A 22 -16.50 -14.29 -11.86
CA ARG A 22 -16.21 -12.90 -11.56
C ARG A 22 -14.78 -12.54 -11.99
N ARG A 23 -14.65 -11.43 -12.73
CA ARG A 23 -13.40 -10.80 -13.14
C ARG A 23 -13.48 -9.30 -12.90
N TYR A 24 -12.33 -8.67 -12.86
CA TYR A 24 -12.17 -7.24 -12.66
C TYR A 24 -11.47 -6.67 -13.88
N GLU A 25 -12.05 -5.65 -14.49
CA GLU A 25 -11.33 -4.81 -15.43
C GLU A 25 -10.56 -3.76 -14.63
N ILE A 26 -9.25 -3.70 -14.85
CA ILE A 26 -8.34 -2.82 -14.13
C ILE A 26 -7.51 -2.00 -15.12
N ILE A 27 -7.11 -0.81 -14.70
CA ILE A 27 -6.12 0.01 -15.39
C ILE A 27 -4.99 0.37 -14.41
N ASP A 28 -3.79 0.58 -14.93
CA ASP A 28 -2.70 1.20 -14.17
C ASP A 28 -3.17 2.53 -13.57
N ALA A 29 -2.79 2.80 -12.32
CA ALA A 29 -3.09 4.06 -11.65
C ALA A 29 -2.27 5.23 -12.18
N ASP A 30 -1.10 4.96 -12.78
CA ASP A 30 -0.22 5.96 -13.40
C ASP A 30 0.44 5.37 -14.66
N PRO A 31 -0.29 5.30 -15.80
CA PRO A 31 0.24 4.74 -17.03
C PRO A 31 1.36 5.62 -17.60
N ASP A 32 2.49 5.01 -17.97
CA ASP A 32 3.62 5.72 -18.60
C ASP A 32 3.20 6.37 -19.94
N PRO A 33 3.30 7.71 -20.08
CA PRO A 33 3.09 8.37 -21.37
C PRO A 33 4.11 7.87 -22.41
N PRO A 34 3.72 7.62 -23.67
CA PRO A 34 2.43 7.91 -24.31
C PRO A 34 1.43 6.75 -24.26
N THR A 35 1.70 5.69 -23.49
CA THR A 35 0.89 4.48 -23.47
C THR A 35 -0.49 4.80 -22.89
N PRO A 36 -1.59 4.67 -23.66
CA PRO A 36 -2.91 4.84 -23.09
C PRO A 36 -3.16 3.75 -22.03
N SER A 37 -3.89 4.07 -20.98
CA SER A 37 -4.32 3.10 -19.97
C SER A 37 -5.19 2.02 -20.62
N VAL A 38 -4.60 0.86 -20.92
CA VAL A 38 -5.30 -0.29 -21.52
C VAL A 38 -5.96 -1.12 -20.42
N PRO A 39 -7.29 -1.34 -20.46
CA PRO A 39 -7.95 -2.22 -19.50
C PRO A 39 -7.44 -3.65 -19.57
N TYR A 40 -7.07 -4.21 -18.43
CA TYR A 40 -6.68 -5.60 -18.25
C TYR A 40 -7.73 -6.36 -17.43
N ARG A 41 -7.99 -7.63 -17.77
CA ARG A 41 -8.93 -8.49 -17.03
C ARG A 41 -8.20 -9.36 -16.03
N ALA A 42 -8.36 -9.07 -14.75
CA ALA A 42 -7.76 -9.83 -13.65
C ALA A 42 -8.78 -10.71 -12.92
N SER A 43 -8.29 -11.81 -12.35
CA SER A 43 -9.02 -12.59 -11.35
C SER A 43 -8.75 -12.05 -9.94
N VAL A 44 -9.63 -12.31 -8.99
CA VAL A 44 -9.46 -11.88 -7.58
C VAL A 44 -8.16 -12.41 -6.95
N ASN A 45 -7.65 -13.55 -7.41
CA ASN A 45 -6.43 -14.15 -6.87
C ASN A 45 -5.19 -13.28 -7.14
N HIS A 46 -5.24 -12.42 -8.17
CA HIS A 46 -4.16 -11.50 -8.54
C HIS A 46 -4.37 -10.09 -7.99
N LEU A 47 -5.36 -9.88 -7.12
CA LEU A 47 -5.68 -8.57 -6.57
C LEU A 47 -5.60 -8.59 -5.05
N ILE A 48 -5.08 -7.50 -4.49
CA ILE A 48 -5.14 -7.18 -3.06
C ILE A 48 -5.89 -5.85 -2.95
N PRO A 49 -7.03 -5.81 -2.24
CA PRO A 49 -7.78 -4.57 -2.10
C PRO A 49 -7.01 -3.59 -1.21
N ILE A 50 -6.85 -2.36 -1.69
CA ILE A 50 -6.37 -1.25 -0.86
C ILE A 50 -7.54 -0.76 0.00
N PRO A 51 -7.42 -0.75 1.34
CA PRO A 51 -8.45 -0.20 2.22
C PRO A 51 -8.80 1.24 1.84
N PRO A 52 -10.07 1.68 1.92
CA PRO A 52 -10.41 3.08 1.72
C PRO A 52 -9.80 3.94 2.84
N PRO A 53 -9.55 5.24 2.62
CA PRO A 53 -8.89 6.08 3.62
C PRO A 53 -9.68 6.16 4.94
N SER A 54 -11.02 6.06 4.87
CA SER A 54 -11.90 6.03 6.05
C SER A 54 -11.70 4.82 6.96
N SER A 55 -11.11 3.73 6.45
CA SER A 55 -10.87 2.48 7.20
C SER A 55 -9.43 2.36 7.72
N ASN A 56 -8.58 3.38 7.57
CA ASN A 56 -7.21 3.37 8.12
C ASN A 56 -7.20 3.10 9.63
N THR A 57 -8.23 3.58 10.32
CA THR A 57 -8.39 3.47 11.77
C THR A 57 -8.81 2.09 12.24
N THR A 58 -9.02 1.10 11.36
CA THR A 58 -9.39 -0.27 11.74
C THR A 58 -8.38 -1.32 11.24
N LEU A 59 -7.25 -0.86 10.70
CA LEU A 59 -6.21 -1.76 10.18
C LEU A 59 -5.41 -2.40 11.33
N PRO A 60 -5.02 -3.68 11.19
CA PRO A 60 -4.26 -4.38 12.21
C PRO A 60 -2.90 -3.71 12.50
N ASP A 61 -2.47 -3.80 13.75
CA ASP A 61 -1.14 -3.40 14.19
C ASP A 61 -0.03 -4.12 13.42
N LEU A 62 1.14 -3.48 13.33
CA LEU A 62 2.34 -4.01 12.70
C LEU A 62 3.48 -4.05 13.72
N SER A 63 4.00 -5.26 13.96
CA SER A 63 5.20 -5.45 14.77
C SER A 63 6.45 -5.06 13.98
N LYS A 64 7.47 -4.57 14.69
CA LYS A 64 8.82 -4.43 14.14
C LYS A 64 9.33 -5.79 13.61
N GLY A 65 10.05 -5.77 12.50
CA GLY A 65 10.61 -6.96 11.83
C GLY A 65 9.60 -7.70 10.95
N LYS A 66 8.37 -7.20 10.80
CA LYS A 66 7.36 -7.83 9.95
C LYS A 66 7.62 -7.50 8.49
N ASN A 67 7.64 -8.53 7.63
CA ASN A 67 7.67 -8.37 6.19
C ASN A 67 6.29 -7.97 5.65
N VAL A 68 6.30 -7.03 4.72
CA VAL A 68 5.11 -6.42 4.11
C VAL A 68 5.39 -6.11 2.64
N LEU A 69 4.31 -5.95 1.88
CA LEU A 69 4.34 -5.37 0.55
C LEU A 69 3.87 -3.91 0.65
N ALA A 70 4.69 -2.94 0.26
CA ALA A 70 4.39 -1.53 0.46
C ALA A 70 4.58 -0.68 -0.80
N LEU A 71 3.73 0.33 -0.99
CA LEU A 71 3.87 1.29 -2.09
C LEU A 71 5.10 2.15 -1.87
N TYR A 72 6.02 2.16 -2.83
CA TYR A 72 7.22 2.97 -2.73
C TYR A 72 6.87 4.47 -2.90
N PRO A 73 7.34 5.35 -2.01
CA PRO A 73 6.98 6.77 -2.02
C PRO A 73 7.17 7.44 -3.39
N GLY A 74 6.13 8.13 -3.86
CA GLY A 74 6.16 8.86 -5.13
C GLY A 74 6.00 7.97 -6.38
N THR A 75 5.66 6.69 -6.22
CA THR A 75 5.44 5.76 -7.35
C THR A 75 4.09 5.06 -7.25
N THR A 76 3.76 4.26 -8.25
CA THR A 76 2.63 3.33 -8.27
C THR A 76 3.05 1.88 -8.03
N THR A 77 4.30 1.61 -7.66
CA THR A 77 4.83 0.26 -7.52
C THR A 77 4.96 -0.14 -6.06
N PHE A 78 4.54 -1.36 -5.76
CA PHE A 78 4.69 -2.01 -4.47
C PHE A 78 5.91 -2.91 -4.46
N TYR A 79 6.71 -2.83 -3.40
CA TYR A 79 7.88 -3.66 -3.18
C TYR A 79 7.88 -4.26 -1.78
N LYS A 80 8.63 -5.35 -1.60
CA LYS A 80 8.89 -5.91 -0.28
C LYS A 80 9.60 -4.91 0.62
N ALA A 81 9.16 -4.88 1.88
CA ALA A 81 9.75 -4.05 2.91
C ALA A 81 9.62 -4.71 4.28
N GLU A 82 10.45 -4.26 5.22
CA GLU A 82 10.40 -4.63 6.63
C GLU A 82 9.90 -3.45 7.48
N VAL A 83 9.01 -3.72 8.42
CA VAL A 83 8.57 -2.73 9.42
C VAL A 83 9.68 -2.45 10.42
N VAL A 84 10.23 -1.22 10.44
CA VAL A 84 11.39 -0.88 11.28
C VAL A 84 11.01 -0.39 12.68
N ALA A 85 9.79 0.10 12.86
CA ALA A 85 9.24 0.55 14.13
C ALA A 85 7.84 -0.05 14.34
N VAL A 86 7.51 -0.42 15.59
CA VAL A 86 6.17 -0.90 15.92
C VAL A 86 5.16 0.19 15.55
N TRP A 87 4.15 -0.18 14.77
CA TRP A 87 3.03 0.69 14.42
C TRP A 87 1.77 0.13 15.07
N ARG A 88 1.09 0.94 15.88
CA ARG A 88 -0.22 0.60 16.41
C ARG A 88 -1.27 1.54 15.87
N GLN A 89 -2.49 1.03 15.74
CA GLN A 89 -3.67 1.82 15.39
C GLN A 89 -3.86 3.03 16.32
N ILE A 90 -3.49 2.92 17.60
CA ILE A 90 -3.52 4.03 18.55
C ILE A 90 -2.45 5.09 18.27
N ASP A 91 -1.31 4.72 17.67
CA ASP A 91 -0.26 5.65 17.29
C ASP A 91 -0.72 6.48 16.06
N GLY A 92 -1.66 5.94 15.27
CA GLY A 92 -2.41 6.65 14.23
C GLY A 92 -3.44 7.67 14.74
N LYS A 93 -3.74 7.66 16.05
CA LYS A 93 -4.34 8.81 16.76
C LYS A 93 -3.19 9.61 17.38
N VAL A 94 -2.52 10.42 16.58
CA VAL A 94 -1.41 11.25 17.04
C VAL A 94 -1.86 12.04 18.27
N LYS A 95 -1.20 11.78 19.40
CA LYS A 95 -1.20 12.71 20.51
C LYS A 95 -0.59 14.01 19.99
N LYS A 96 -1.36 15.09 20.07
CA LYS A 96 -0.89 16.46 19.96
C LYS A 96 0.37 16.59 20.83
N GLU A 97 1.55 16.76 20.24
CA GLU A 97 2.61 17.47 20.95
C GLU A 97 2.34 18.96 20.71
N ASP A 98 2.27 19.72 21.81
CA ASP A 98 1.94 21.15 21.81
C ASP A 98 2.91 21.92 20.91
N GLY A 99 2.42 22.39 19.76
CA GLY A 99 3.19 23.24 18.84
C GLY A 99 2.88 23.08 17.35
N GLY A 100 2.13 22.05 16.93
CA GLY A 100 1.71 21.88 15.54
C GLY A 100 0.60 22.85 15.12
N LYS A 101 0.71 23.43 13.91
CA LYS A 101 -0.32 24.30 13.32
C LYS A 101 -1.63 23.53 13.17
N GLU A 102 -2.74 24.21 13.46
CA GLU A 102 -4.10 23.67 13.38
C GLU A 102 -4.40 23.23 11.93
N GLY A 103 -4.44 21.91 11.67
CA GLY A 103 -4.86 21.35 10.38
C GLY A 103 -3.98 20.25 9.77
N GLU A 104 -2.75 20.02 10.27
CA GLU A 104 -1.87 18.95 9.78
C GLU A 104 -2.03 17.69 10.63
N THR A 105 -2.81 16.72 10.15
CA THR A 105 -2.83 15.37 10.72
C THR A 105 -1.47 14.75 10.46
N VAL A 106 -0.72 14.38 11.51
CA VAL A 106 0.47 13.55 11.33
C VAL A 106 -0.07 12.17 10.92
N ASP A 107 -0.08 11.93 9.61
CA ASP A 107 -0.89 10.90 9.02
C ASP A 107 -0.49 9.49 9.48
N ASN A 108 -1.38 8.52 9.29
CA ASN A 108 -1.21 7.11 9.69
C ASN A 108 -0.03 6.44 8.95
N LEU A 109 1.20 6.83 9.25
CA LEU A 109 2.42 6.44 8.56
C LEU A 109 3.10 5.27 9.27
N VAL A 110 3.57 4.31 8.49
CA VAL A 110 4.37 3.17 8.92
C VAL A 110 5.79 3.42 8.44
N ARG A 111 6.77 3.31 9.35
CA ARG A 111 8.19 3.35 8.99
C ARG A 111 8.63 1.99 8.46
N LEU A 112 9.27 2.00 7.30
CA LEU A 112 9.65 0.82 6.54
C LEU A 112 11.09 0.93 6.04
N ARG A 113 11.73 -0.22 5.85
CA ARG A 113 12.97 -0.37 5.06
C ARG A 113 12.67 -1.26 3.87
N PHE A 114 12.85 -0.75 2.66
CA PHE A 114 12.59 -1.48 1.43
C PHE A 114 13.74 -2.46 1.11
N GLU A 115 13.40 -3.61 0.52
CA GLU A 115 14.41 -4.55 0.01
C GLU A 115 15.11 -3.95 -1.23
N GLY A 116 16.43 -4.13 -1.33
CA GLY A 116 17.21 -3.67 -2.49
C GLY A 116 17.68 -2.21 -2.45
N GLU A 117 17.43 -1.49 -1.35
CA GLU A 117 17.99 -0.15 -1.13
C GLU A 117 19.52 -0.19 -0.97
N ASP A 118 20.22 0.70 -1.69
CA ASP A 118 21.69 0.80 -1.70
C ASP A 118 22.25 1.20 -0.32
N GLU A 119 21.50 2.03 0.40
CA GLU A 119 21.79 2.44 1.77
C GLU A 119 21.05 1.53 2.76
N ALA A 120 21.79 0.67 3.47
CA ALA A 120 21.24 -0.36 4.36
C ALA A 120 20.30 0.17 5.49
N ASP A 121 20.43 1.45 5.83
CA ASP A 121 19.66 2.12 6.88
C ASP A 121 18.64 3.13 6.32
N ARG A 122 18.38 3.12 5.00
CA ARG A 122 17.38 4.00 4.41
C ARG A 122 15.98 3.58 4.83
N GLU A 123 15.37 4.42 5.65
CA GLU A 123 13.99 4.27 6.10
C GLU A 123 13.06 5.24 5.39
N MET A 124 11.82 4.81 5.17
CA MET A 124 10.77 5.62 4.56
C MET A 124 9.46 5.48 5.33
N SER A 125 8.64 6.51 5.25
CA SER A 125 7.29 6.52 5.83
C SER A 125 6.24 6.33 4.75
N VAL A 126 5.41 5.29 4.90
CA VAL A 126 4.33 4.97 3.96
C VAL A 126 2.99 4.95 4.68
N GLU A 127 1.95 5.49 4.07
CA GLU A 127 0.60 5.46 4.65
C GLU A 127 0.14 4.01 4.86
N ARG A 128 -0.41 3.71 6.04
CA ARG A 128 -0.76 2.37 6.50
C ARG A 128 -1.63 1.57 5.52
N ARG A 129 -2.55 2.21 4.78
CA ARG A 129 -3.38 1.53 3.77
C ARG A 129 -2.61 0.97 2.59
N TYR A 130 -1.45 1.54 2.29
CA TYR A 130 -0.55 1.05 1.26
C TYR A 130 0.50 0.07 1.81
N VAL A 131 0.38 -0.36 3.06
CA VAL A 131 1.20 -1.41 3.67
C VAL A 131 0.39 -2.68 3.81
N LEU A 132 0.63 -3.63 2.91
CA LEU A 132 -0.15 -4.85 2.73
C LEU A 132 0.57 -6.05 3.34
N PRO A 133 -0.15 -7.09 3.79
CA PRO A 133 0.48 -8.34 4.19
C PRO A 133 1.29 -8.96 3.04
N ASP A 134 2.51 -9.39 3.33
CA ASP A 134 3.27 -10.28 2.45
C ASP A 134 2.54 -11.65 2.40
N ARG A 135 2.31 -12.20 1.20
CA ARG A 135 1.48 -13.40 0.98
C ARG A 135 2.31 -14.67 0.85
#